data_AF-A0A8H4UXF2-F1
#
_entry.id   AF-A0A8H4UXF2-F1
#
_cell.length_a   1.000
_cell.length_b   1.000
_cell.length_c   1.000
_cell.angle_alpha   90.00
_cell.angle_beta   90.00
_cell.angle_gamma   90.00
#
_symmetry.space_group_name_H-M   'P 1'
#
loop_
_entity.id
_entity.type
_entity.pdbx_description
1 polymer ?
#
loop_
_entity_poly.entity_id
_entity_poly.type
_entity_poly.pdbx_seq_one_letter_code
_entity_poly.pdbx_strand_id
1 'polypeptide(L)'
;NLYSEITFVCSAYWIADAYGLKTRQSYKYEFSLINSCHGDDLPAYFGNAPATMGPTFQDSFLSFFDSFITHGTPSNTSSYAADVPADIAGVLSAWPSWTPHDRAQINLNQTGGTLTISMDGYDPYRHVINTYVNPGMVPSFSLVDGYGWEGGRGRRCDFWKSIGASVPEKK
;
A
#
# COMPACT_ATOMS: atom_id res chain seq x y z
N ASN A 1 4.66 8.54 -11.62
CA ASN A 1 3.82 9.30 -10.65
C ASN A 1 2.61 9.99 -11.25
N LEU A 2 2.71 10.92 -12.23
CA LEU A 2 1.54 11.68 -12.72
C LEU A 2 0.28 10.85 -13.00
N TYR A 3 0.37 9.84 -13.88
CA TYR A 3 -0.76 8.98 -14.22
C TYR A 3 -1.36 8.26 -13.00
N SER A 4 -0.50 7.74 -12.11
CA SER A 4 -0.93 7.07 -10.89
C SER A 4 -1.64 8.01 -9.93
N GLU A 5 -1.13 9.24 -9.78
CA GLU A 5 -1.70 10.26 -8.89
C GLU A 5 -3.12 10.66 -9.29
N ILE A 6 -3.32 10.96 -10.57
CA ILE A 6 -4.65 11.40 -11.06
C ILE A 6 -5.67 10.26 -11.12
N THR A 7 -5.22 9.02 -11.34
CA THR A 7 -6.12 7.88 -11.57
C THR A 7 -6.47 7.15 -10.27
N PHE A 8 -5.47 6.91 -9.43
CA PHE A 8 -5.60 6.01 -8.27
C PHE A 8 -5.31 6.73 -6.97
N VAL A 9 -4.13 7.35 -6.85
CA VAL A 9 -3.62 7.73 -5.54
C VAL A 9 -4.40 8.88 -4.93
N CYS A 10 -4.62 9.97 -5.66
CA CYS A 10 -5.31 11.12 -5.08
C CYS A 10 -6.79 10.83 -4.81
N SER A 11 -7.42 10.06 -5.69
CA SER A 11 -8.77 9.51 -5.45
C SER A 11 -8.82 8.68 -4.15
N ALA A 12 -7.83 7.82 -3.90
CA ALA A 12 -7.75 7.06 -2.65
C ALA A 12 -7.60 7.96 -1.41
N TYR A 13 -6.83 9.05 -1.49
CA TYR A 13 -6.71 10.03 -0.40
C TYR A 13 -8.06 10.72 -0.14
N TRP A 14 -8.76 11.16 -1.19
CA TRP A 14 -10.05 11.85 -1.04
C TRP A 14 -11.14 10.93 -0.50
N ILE A 15 -11.13 9.65 -0.87
CA ILE A 15 -12.01 8.63 -0.30
C ILE A 15 -11.67 8.42 1.17
N ALA A 16 -10.39 8.26 1.52
CA ALA A 16 -9.96 8.09 2.90
C ALA A 16 -10.36 9.29 3.78
N ASP A 17 -10.17 10.52 3.29
CA ASP A 17 -10.64 11.74 3.96
C ASP A 17 -12.17 11.74 4.15
N ALA A 18 -12.94 11.39 3.10
CA ALA A 18 -14.40 11.42 3.14
C ALA A 18 -14.99 10.41 4.16
N TYR A 19 -14.34 9.26 4.34
CA TYR A 19 -14.76 8.24 5.29
C TYR A 19 -14.16 8.44 6.69
N GLY A 20 -12.98 9.06 6.81
CA GLY A 20 -12.32 9.37 8.07
C GLY A 20 -12.88 10.59 8.83
N LEU A 21 -13.72 11.41 8.17
CA LEU A 21 -14.40 12.57 8.80
C LEU A 21 -15.71 12.23 9.53
N LYS A 22 -16.24 11.02 9.33
CA LYS A 22 -17.56 10.63 9.84
C LYS A 22 -17.41 9.80 11.12
N THR A 23 -18.52 9.25 11.62
CA THR A 23 -18.52 8.20 12.65
C THR A 23 -18.00 6.85 12.14
N ARG A 24 -17.20 6.85 11.07
CA ARG A 24 -16.66 5.68 10.40
C ARG A 24 -15.13 5.73 10.49
N GLN A 25 -14.51 4.57 10.38
CA GLN A 25 -13.06 4.45 10.32
C GLN A 25 -12.62 4.23 8.88
N SER A 26 -11.52 4.87 8.52
CA SER A 26 -10.80 4.62 7.27
C SER A 26 -9.36 4.21 7.59
N TYR A 27 -8.77 3.36 6.76
CA TYR A 27 -7.39 2.92 6.87
C TYR A 27 -6.81 2.91 5.47
N LYS A 28 -5.58 3.39 5.31
CA LYS A 28 -4.90 3.47 4.02
C LYS A 28 -3.54 2.82 4.09
N TYR A 29 -3.20 2.02 3.08
CA TYR A 29 -1.84 1.53 2.87
C TYR A 29 -1.29 1.98 1.51
N GLU A 30 0.00 1.76 1.31
CA GLU A 30 0.73 1.81 0.05
C GLU A 30 1.39 0.45 -0.16
N PHE A 31 1.17 -0.18 -1.31
CA PHE A 31 1.92 -1.38 -1.72
C PHE A 31 3.20 -0.93 -2.44
N SER A 32 4.35 -1.38 -1.95
CA SER A 32 5.66 -0.84 -2.34
C SER A 32 6.71 -1.91 -2.66
N LEU A 33 6.30 -3.14 -3.00
CA LEU A 33 7.22 -4.14 -3.52
C LEU A 33 7.72 -3.74 -4.92
N ILE A 34 8.97 -4.00 -5.28
CA ILE A 34 9.44 -3.63 -6.62
C ILE A 34 8.86 -4.60 -7.66
N ASN A 35 8.13 -4.14 -8.69
CA ASN A 35 7.95 -2.76 -9.19
C ASN A 35 6.63 -2.05 -8.83
N SER A 36 5.69 -2.72 -8.15
CA SER A 36 4.39 -2.17 -7.71
C SER A 36 3.56 -1.61 -8.86
N CYS A 37 3.47 -2.38 -9.96
CA CYS A 37 2.53 -2.09 -11.02
C CYS A 37 1.09 -2.36 -10.57
N HIS A 38 0.14 -1.79 -11.32
CA HIS A 38 -1.27 -1.97 -11.02
C HIS A 38 -1.67 -3.45 -11.08
N GLY A 39 -2.15 -4.00 -9.96
CA GLY A 39 -2.55 -5.41 -9.83
C GLY A 39 -1.49 -6.31 -9.21
N ASP A 40 -0.28 -5.82 -8.95
CA ASP A 40 0.79 -6.63 -8.32
C ASP A 40 0.51 -6.97 -6.85
N ASP A 41 -0.46 -6.31 -6.23
CA ASP A 41 -0.96 -6.59 -4.89
C ASP A 41 -1.95 -7.77 -4.87
N LEU A 42 -2.56 -8.14 -6.02
CA LEU A 42 -3.56 -9.22 -6.11
C LEU A 42 -3.09 -10.54 -5.49
N PRO A 43 -1.85 -11.03 -5.74
CA PRO A 43 -1.39 -12.27 -5.14
C PRO A 43 -1.31 -12.20 -3.61
N ALA A 44 -1.14 -11.01 -3.01
CA ALA A 44 -1.04 -10.88 -1.56
C ALA A 44 -2.33 -11.31 -0.84
N TYR A 45 -3.49 -11.24 -1.50
CA TYR A 45 -4.77 -11.64 -0.91
C TYR A 45 -5.54 -12.74 -1.67
N PHE A 46 -5.18 -13.04 -2.92
CA PHE A 46 -5.75 -14.17 -3.67
C PHE A 46 -4.86 -15.43 -3.71
N GLY A 47 -3.66 -15.38 -3.12
CA GLY A 47 -2.73 -16.50 -3.12
C GLY A 47 -1.83 -16.54 -4.36
N ASN A 48 -1.08 -17.63 -4.53
CA ASN A 48 -0.10 -17.83 -5.62
C ASN A 48 0.94 -16.69 -5.69
N ALA A 49 1.55 -16.37 -4.55
CA ALA A 49 2.57 -15.32 -4.46
C ALA A 49 3.70 -15.55 -5.49
N PRO A 50 4.06 -14.55 -6.30
CA PRO A 50 5.18 -14.65 -7.22
C PRO A 50 6.50 -14.77 -6.45
N ALA A 51 7.57 -15.17 -7.14
CA ALA A 51 8.90 -15.26 -6.54
C ALA A 51 9.41 -13.93 -5.95
N THR A 52 8.83 -12.80 -6.37
CA THR A 52 9.09 -11.44 -5.88
C THR A 52 8.29 -11.05 -4.64
N MET A 53 7.47 -11.95 -4.08
CA MET A 53 6.74 -11.73 -2.83
C MET A 53 7.09 -12.82 -1.82
N GLY A 54 7.58 -12.44 -0.64
CA GLY A 54 7.90 -13.40 0.41
C GLY A 54 6.63 -14.06 0.98
N PRO A 55 6.65 -15.35 1.35
CA PRO A 55 5.50 -15.99 1.99
C PRO A 55 5.08 -15.25 3.26
N THR A 56 6.04 -14.86 4.11
CA THR A 56 5.77 -14.08 5.33
C THR A 56 5.19 -12.68 5.05
N PHE A 57 5.51 -12.06 3.91
CA PHE A 57 4.86 -10.82 3.48
C PHE A 57 3.37 -11.07 3.20
N GLN A 58 3.06 -12.15 2.47
CA GLN A 58 1.69 -12.55 2.16
C GLN A 58 0.91 -12.90 3.44
N ASP A 59 1.50 -13.65 4.37
CA ASP A 59 0.88 -13.97 5.67
C ASP A 59 0.59 -12.71 6.50
N SER A 60 1.53 -11.75 6.48
CA SER A 60 1.35 -10.46 7.15
C SER A 60 0.24 -9.63 6.50
N PHE A 61 0.14 -9.66 5.17
CA PHE A 61 -0.93 -8.98 4.43
C PHE A 61 -2.30 -9.56 4.77
N LEU A 62 -2.44 -10.89 4.66
CA LEU A 62 -3.67 -11.60 4.95
C LEU A 62 -4.12 -11.38 6.40
N SER A 63 -3.18 -11.29 7.35
CA SER A 63 -3.49 -11.10 8.77
C SER A 63 -4.16 -9.76 9.08
N PHE A 64 -3.63 -8.64 8.56
CA PHE A 64 -4.30 -7.34 8.77
C PHE A 64 -5.60 -7.25 7.96
N PHE A 65 -5.65 -7.90 6.80
CA PHE A 65 -6.83 -7.89 5.94
C PHE A 65 -7.99 -8.68 6.57
N ASP A 66 -7.69 -9.86 7.13
CA ASP A 66 -8.64 -10.66 7.91
C ASP A 66 -9.12 -9.90 9.16
N SER A 67 -8.20 -9.25 9.89
CA SER A 67 -8.56 -8.39 11.02
C SER A 67 -9.54 -7.30 10.60
N PHE A 68 -9.29 -6.62 9.48
CA PHE A 68 -10.18 -5.57 9.00
C PHE A 68 -11.57 -6.11 8.65
N ILE A 69 -11.65 -7.28 7.99
CA ILE A 69 -12.92 -7.91 7.62
C ILE A 69 -13.72 -8.34 8.86
N THR A 70 -13.05 -8.94 9.84
CA THR A 70 -13.70 -9.58 11.00
C THR A 70 -13.97 -8.60 12.14
N HIS A 71 -13.15 -7.55 12.28
CA HIS A 71 -13.19 -6.63 13.41
C HIS A 71 -13.39 -5.16 13.02
N GLY A 72 -13.41 -4.83 11.73
CA GLY A 72 -13.54 -3.45 11.26
C GLY A 72 -12.29 -2.59 11.45
N THR A 73 -11.18 -3.19 11.91
CA THR A 73 -9.88 -2.55 12.12
C THR A 73 -8.77 -3.49 11.69
N PRO A 74 -7.71 -3.03 11.01
CA PRO A 74 -6.58 -3.87 10.65
C PRO A 74 -5.71 -4.24 11.86
N SER A 75 -5.90 -3.58 13.00
CA SER A 75 -4.94 -3.55 14.11
C SER A 75 -5.25 -4.59 15.21
N ASN A 76 -6.25 -5.46 15.03
CA ASN A 76 -6.53 -6.51 16.01
C ASN A 76 -5.60 -7.71 15.80
N THR A 77 -4.51 -7.75 16.57
CA THR A 77 -3.50 -8.81 16.44
C THR A 77 -3.98 -10.19 16.90
N SER A 78 -5.15 -10.31 17.55
CA SER A 78 -5.66 -11.63 17.95
C SER A 78 -6.04 -12.52 16.76
N SER A 79 -6.26 -11.93 15.58
CA SER A 79 -6.58 -12.65 14.35
C SER A 79 -5.36 -12.92 13.47
N TYR A 80 -4.16 -12.52 13.88
CA TYR A 80 -2.97 -12.66 13.05
C TYR A 80 -2.46 -14.10 13.05
N ALA A 81 -1.93 -14.53 11.90
CA ALA A 81 -1.26 -15.81 11.79
C ALA A 81 0.01 -15.84 12.67
N ALA A 82 0.35 -17.03 13.19
CA ALA A 82 1.52 -17.20 14.06
C ALA A 82 2.86 -16.86 13.36
N ASP A 83 2.89 -16.93 12.02
CA ASP A 83 4.08 -16.68 11.22
C ASP A 83 4.30 -15.18 10.92
N VAL A 84 3.41 -14.29 11.37
CA VAL A 84 3.62 -12.84 11.28
C VAL A 84 4.74 -12.44 12.24
N PRO A 85 5.84 -11.81 11.76
CA PRO A 85 6.93 -11.38 12.63
C PRO A 85 6.46 -10.38 13.69
N ALA A 86 7.00 -10.47 14.90
CA ALA A 86 6.54 -9.67 16.04
C ALA A 86 6.70 -8.15 15.83
N ASP A 87 7.76 -7.73 15.13
CA ASP A 87 7.98 -6.33 14.73
C ASP A 87 6.92 -5.86 13.73
N ILE A 88 6.58 -6.69 12.75
CA ILE A 88 5.52 -6.42 11.77
C ILE A 88 4.14 -6.35 12.44
N ALA A 89 3.84 -7.31 13.32
CA ALA A 89 2.62 -7.28 14.13
C ALA A 89 2.54 -6.02 15.00
N GLY A 90 3.67 -5.60 15.58
CA GLY A 90 3.78 -4.35 16.33
C GLY A 90 3.42 -3.11 15.49
N VAL A 91 3.98 -2.99 14.29
CA VAL A 91 3.67 -1.88 13.36
C VAL A 91 2.18 -1.88 12.98
N LEU A 92 1.62 -3.03 12.64
CA LEU A 92 0.21 -3.13 12.22
C LEU A 92 -0.75 -2.88 13.39
N SER A 93 -0.41 -3.31 14.61
CA SER A 93 -1.20 -3.04 15.82
C SER A 93 -1.29 -1.55 16.15
N ALA A 94 -0.29 -0.77 15.72
CA ALA A 94 -0.22 0.67 15.93
C ALA A 94 -0.84 1.48 14.77
N TRP A 95 -1.42 0.84 13.75
CA TRP A 95 -2.01 1.51 12.59
C TRP A 95 -3.27 2.29 13.00
N PRO A 96 -3.24 3.63 13.05
CA PRO A 96 -4.40 4.41 13.45
C PRO A 96 -5.39 4.52 12.28
N SER A 97 -6.63 4.86 12.59
CA SER A 97 -7.58 5.24 11.54
C SER A 97 -7.17 6.57 10.92
N TRP A 98 -7.21 6.64 9.59
CA TRP A 98 -6.97 7.83 8.80
C TRP A 98 -7.99 8.93 9.12
N THR A 99 -7.50 10.15 9.28
CA THR A 99 -8.30 11.39 9.30
C THR A 99 -7.66 12.45 8.41
N PRO A 100 -8.39 13.50 7.99
CA PRO A 100 -7.76 14.58 7.23
C PRO A 100 -6.68 15.35 7.99
N HIS A 101 -6.68 15.29 9.32
CA HIS A 101 -5.69 15.92 10.19
C HIS A 101 -4.51 15.00 10.52
N ASP A 102 -4.73 13.68 10.45
CA ASP A 102 -3.74 12.65 10.70
C ASP A 102 -3.84 11.56 9.62
N ARG A 103 -3.03 11.74 8.57
CA ARG A 103 -3.04 10.96 7.33
C ARG A 103 -2.03 9.81 7.39
N ALA A 104 -1.96 9.11 8.52
CA ALA A 104 -1.04 7.99 8.68
C ALA A 104 -1.44 6.81 7.78
N GLN A 105 -0.46 6.21 7.10
CA GLN A 105 -0.65 5.04 6.26
C GLN A 105 0.43 3.99 6.51
N ILE A 106 0.11 2.72 6.25
CA ILE A 106 1.13 1.67 6.23
C ILE A 106 1.80 1.58 4.87
N ASN A 107 3.12 1.63 4.84
CA ASN A 107 3.92 1.26 3.69
C ASN A 107 4.23 -0.24 3.76
N LEU A 108 3.66 -1.01 2.83
CA LEU A 108 3.84 -2.46 2.70
C LEU A 108 5.03 -2.72 1.78
N ASN A 109 6.20 -2.96 2.38
CA ASN A 109 7.43 -3.29 1.65
C ASN A 109 8.07 -4.57 2.21
N GLN A 110 9.16 -5.01 1.60
CA GLN A 110 10.01 -6.10 2.08
C GLN A 110 11.48 -5.82 1.75
N THR A 111 12.37 -6.58 2.38
CA THR A 111 13.83 -6.55 2.17
C THR A 111 14.36 -7.97 1.97
N GLY A 112 15.68 -8.10 1.76
CA GLY A 112 16.32 -9.39 1.55
C GLY A 112 16.10 -9.94 0.15
N GLY A 113 16.13 -11.27 0.02
CA GLY A 113 16.08 -11.95 -1.26
C GLY A 113 17.38 -11.88 -2.07
N THR A 114 17.34 -12.43 -3.27
CA THR A 114 18.45 -12.38 -4.24
C THR A 114 18.13 -11.37 -5.33
N LEU A 115 19.05 -10.44 -5.58
CA LEU A 115 18.94 -9.47 -6.66
C LEU A 115 18.81 -10.20 -8.00
N THR A 116 17.80 -9.84 -8.76
CA THR A 116 17.58 -10.29 -10.12
C THR A 116 17.15 -9.12 -11.00
N ILE A 117 17.27 -9.33 -12.31
CA ILE A 117 16.84 -8.38 -13.31
C ILE A 117 15.54 -8.89 -13.93
N SER A 118 14.52 -8.03 -13.92
CA SER A 118 13.24 -8.28 -14.58
C SER A 118 12.98 -7.21 -15.64
N MET A 119 12.00 -7.47 -16.50
CA MET A 119 11.40 -6.50 -17.39
C MET A 119 9.91 -6.46 -17.11
N ASP A 120 9.33 -5.27 -17.05
CA ASP A 120 7.88 -5.14 -17.01
C ASP A 120 7.31 -5.57 -18.38
N GLY A 121 6.53 -6.66 -18.39
CA GLY A 121 5.92 -7.21 -19.60
C GLY A 121 4.86 -6.29 -20.22
N TYR A 122 4.37 -5.31 -19.48
CA TYR A 122 3.38 -4.33 -19.92
C TYR A 122 4.01 -2.97 -20.28
N ASP A 123 5.30 -2.77 -19.99
CA ASP A 123 6.01 -1.57 -20.39
C ASP A 123 6.43 -1.66 -21.88
N PRO A 124 5.88 -0.82 -22.77
CA PRO A 124 6.26 -0.80 -24.18
C PRO A 124 7.75 -0.46 -24.39
N TYR A 125 8.40 0.14 -23.40
CA TYR A 125 9.82 0.50 -23.45
C TYR A 125 10.75 -0.57 -22.86
N ARG A 126 10.20 -1.68 -22.33
CA ARG A 126 10.93 -2.81 -21.73
C ARG A 126 11.99 -2.35 -20.73
N HIS A 127 11.63 -1.43 -19.84
CA HIS A 127 12.55 -0.93 -18.86
C HIS A 127 13.08 -2.06 -17.99
N VAL A 128 14.39 -2.03 -17.77
CA VAL A 128 15.09 -3.02 -16.96
C VAL A 128 14.90 -2.66 -15.49
N ILE A 129 14.40 -3.61 -14.71
CA ILE A 129 14.06 -3.41 -13.30
C ILE A 129 14.92 -4.33 -12.44
N ASN A 130 15.63 -3.75 -11.49
CA ASN A 130 16.31 -4.48 -10.44
C ASN A 130 15.28 -4.86 -9.36
N THR A 131 15.00 -6.15 -9.19
CA THR A 131 14.08 -6.66 -8.18
C THR A 131 14.72 -7.76 -7.36
N TYR A 132 14.04 -8.25 -6.33
CA TYR A 132 14.53 -9.29 -5.43
C TYR A 132 13.55 -10.45 -5.42
N VAL A 133 14.09 -11.67 -5.45
CA VAL A 133 13.31 -12.90 -5.43
C VAL A 133 13.73 -13.83 -4.29
N ASN A 134 12.85 -14.76 -3.93
CA ASN A 134 13.13 -15.80 -2.95
C ASN A 134 14.37 -16.63 -3.33
N PRO A 135 15.06 -17.24 -2.33
CA PRO A 135 14.74 -17.25 -0.90
C PRO A 135 15.27 -16.03 -0.13
N GLY A 136 14.79 -15.84 1.11
CA GLY A 136 15.35 -14.90 2.08
C GLY A 136 14.73 -13.50 2.09
N MET A 137 13.54 -13.32 1.49
CA MET A 137 12.79 -12.07 1.60
C MET A 137 12.05 -11.98 2.93
N VAL A 138 12.02 -10.79 3.53
CA VAL A 138 11.40 -10.53 4.83
C VAL A 138 10.58 -9.24 4.75
N PRO A 139 9.30 -9.23 5.17
CA PRO A 139 8.50 -8.00 5.19
C PRO A 139 9.16 -6.89 6.01
N SER A 140 8.92 -5.66 5.59
CA SER A 140 9.48 -4.44 6.18
C SER A 140 8.39 -3.37 6.15
N PHE A 141 7.37 -3.57 6.99
CA PHE A 141 6.24 -2.66 7.07
C PHE A 141 6.59 -1.47 7.94
N SER A 142 6.07 -0.30 7.58
CA SER A 142 6.31 0.93 8.33
C SER A 142 5.06 1.80 8.35
N LEU A 143 4.79 2.44 9.49
CA LEU A 143 3.82 3.51 9.58
C LEU A 143 4.47 4.81 9.13
N VAL A 144 3.88 5.48 8.14
CA VAL A 144 4.43 6.68 7.51
C VAL A 144 3.41 7.80 7.45
N ASP A 145 3.89 9.04 7.40
CA ASP A 145 3.06 10.21 7.10
C ASP A 145 2.64 10.17 5.62
N GLY A 146 1.37 9.85 5.36
CA GLY A 146 0.82 9.83 4.01
C GLY A 146 0.80 11.21 3.35
N TYR A 147 0.71 12.31 4.10
CA TYR A 147 0.73 13.65 3.49
C TYR A 147 2.12 13.99 2.93
N GLY A 148 3.16 13.76 3.73
CA GLY A 148 4.56 13.96 3.38
C GLY A 148 5.15 12.88 2.46
N TRP A 149 4.49 11.72 2.33
CA TRP A 149 4.97 10.58 1.55
C TRP A 149 5.38 10.97 0.13
N GLU A 150 6.44 10.34 -0.40
CA GLU A 150 6.98 10.60 -1.75
C GLU A 150 7.09 12.09 -2.12
N GLY A 151 7.80 12.84 -1.28
CA GLY A 151 8.09 14.25 -1.53
C GLY A 151 6.83 15.12 -1.52
N GLY A 152 5.91 14.88 -0.59
CA GLY A 152 4.69 15.66 -0.42
C GLY A 152 3.58 15.29 -1.39
N ARG A 153 3.33 13.99 -1.58
CA ARG A 153 2.25 13.46 -2.42
C ARG A 153 0.88 14.04 -2.02
N GLY A 154 0.64 14.24 -0.73
CA GLY A 154 -0.57 14.89 -0.23
C GLY A 154 -0.79 16.29 -0.83
N ARG A 155 0.24 17.13 -0.90
CA ARG A 155 0.17 18.47 -1.52
C ARG A 155 -0.17 18.40 -3.00
N ARG A 156 0.37 17.42 -3.73
CA ARG A 156 0.03 17.22 -5.15
C ARG A 156 -1.42 16.79 -5.32
N CYS A 157 -1.95 15.97 -4.42
CA CYS A 157 -3.36 15.62 -4.41
C CYS A 157 -4.28 16.80 -4.07
N ASP A 158 -3.87 17.71 -3.18
CA ASP A 158 -4.60 18.96 -2.94
C ASP A 158 -4.61 19.84 -4.20
N PHE A 159 -3.49 19.93 -4.92
CA PHE A 159 -3.42 20.63 -6.20
C PHE A 159 -4.40 20.06 -7.22
N TRP A 160 -4.39 18.74 -7.46
CA TRP A 160 -5.31 18.09 -8.40
C TRP A 160 -6.77 18.34 -8.03
N LYS A 161 -7.10 18.28 -6.73
CA LYS A 161 -8.44 18.58 -6.22
C LYS A 161 -8.84 20.04 -6.50
N SER A 162 -7.91 20.98 -6.34
CA SER A 162 -8.16 22.42 -6.52
C SER A 162 -8.47 22.82 -7.97
N ILE A 163 -7.89 22.10 -8.94
CA ILE A 163 -8.08 22.41 -10.36
C ILE A 163 -9.13 21.53 -11.04
N GLY A 164 -9.70 20.54 -10.34
CA GLY A 164 -10.59 19.54 -10.93
C GLY A 164 -11.73 20.16 -11.76
N ALA A 165 -12.41 21.18 -11.25
CA ALA A 165 -13.49 21.87 -11.95
C ALA A 165 -13.04 22.68 -13.20
N SER A 166 -11.74 22.92 -13.35
CA SER A 166 -11.15 23.64 -14.49
C SER A 166 -10.60 22.69 -15.56
N VAL A 167 -10.49 21.38 -15.28
CA VAL A 167 -10.03 20.39 -16.25
C VAL A 167 -11.15 20.15 -17.27
N PRO A 168 -10.90 20.34 -18.58
CA PRO A 168 -11.93 20.11 -19.59
C PRO A 168 -12.40 18.64 -19.61
N GLU A 169 -13.71 18.43 -19.48
CA GLU A 169 -14.34 17.13 -19.63
C GLU A 169 -14.99 17.02 -21.02
N LYS A 170 -14.96 15.82 -21.61
CA LYS A 170 -15.79 15.56 -22.80
C LYS A 170 -17.25 15.61 -22.36
N LYS A 171 -17.99 16.57 -22.90
CA LYS A 171 -19.45 16.61 -22.81
C LYS A 171 -20.08 15.48 -23.62
#